data_AF-A0A932Q5P5-F1
#
_entry.id   AF-A0A932Q5P5-F1
#
_cell.length_a   1.000
_cell.length_b   1.000
_cell.length_c   1.000
_cell.angle_alpha   90.00
_cell.angle_beta   90.00
_cell.angle_gamma   90.00
#
_symmetry.space_group_name_H-M   'P 1'
#
loop_
_entity.id
_entity.type
_entity.pdbx_description
1 polymer ?
#
loop_
_entity_poly.entity_id
_entity_poly.type
_entity_poly.pdbx_seq_one_letter_code
_entity_poly.pdbx_strand_id
1 'polypeptide(L)'
;MVKPPARFKLYAWIIAVAALVISISNARAETKPSRVFKVLELNFNSEIVPFDDRDEKMRDLRFAAIVEYIKRESIDVVLIAEGWNYKGYPSLAIPLAEALDYDYHYRLVEGFPGLLYDSNVILSKKDYWMGGRHKIKLPHTAWALGDEIHTIIPLGKRSVAVGARLILPNGEPLYVYATHLLGDTDKDRTDQVAALNHAVKKISARDGVDWRYANVLVGGDLNSGPDSPEMRYFGQNGYLDTWAAAHPDHFNDVISATSCNSPYSWHYNPINLGAGMLPTQDTIGTNGRIDYVFARGNRIRVLASTVMFTHPYNGFWMSDHYGVLTTLALDDAQVAAPPNPLTDSDDVVPALTKVLEVTDSHFAPCEKEIDCDLELPAQGLIAMRGIAVVNKSGDKIHVKISGPARALPSPSSSLDAGHASSFVFTQPGNYDLVVHDVVGDSLHATLRVR
;
A
#
# COMPACT_ATOMS: atom_id res chain seq x y z
N MET A 1 70.51 27.09 1.26
CA MET A 1 69.25 26.30 1.31
C MET A 1 68.53 26.46 -0.01
N VAL A 2 68.44 25.40 -0.82
CA VAL A 2 67.83 25.45 -2.16
C VAL A 2 66.32 25.23 -1.99
N LYS A 3 65.50 26.19 -2.42
CA LYS A 3 64.03 26.05 -2.45
C LYS A 3 63.66 24.98 -3.49
N PRO A 4 62.84 23.98 -3.15
CA PRO A 4 62.44 22.96 -4.10
C PRO A 4 61.60 23.58 -5.23
N PRO A 5 61.75 23.11 -6.48
CA PRO A 5 61.04 23.64 -7.63
C PRO A 5 59.53 23.43 -7.50
N ALA A 6 58.74 24.41 -7.94
CA ALA A 6 57.29 24.46 -7.79
C ALA A 6 56.54 23.20 -8.29
N ARG A 7 57.12 22.46 -9.25
CA ARG A 7 56.57 21.20 -9.76
C ARG A 7 56.47 20.11 -8.69
N PHE A 8 57.38 20.09 -7.71
CA PHE A 8 57.36 19.10 -6.62
C PHE A 8 56.13 19.25 -5.71
N LYS A 9 55.64 20.47 -5.53
CA LYS A 9 54.44 20.74 -4.71
C LYS A 9 53.15 20.26 -5.37
N LEU A 10 53.07 20.33 -6.70
CA LEU A 10 51.91 19.88 -7.45
C LEU A 10 51.79 18.34 -7.45
N TYR A 11 52.91 17.63 -7.64
CA TYR A 11 52.91 16.16 -7.55
C TYR A 11 52.59 15.67 -6.14
N ALA A 12 53.13 16.31 -5.10
CA ALA A 12 52.79 15.97 -3.72
C ALA A 12 51.29 16.18 -3.42
N TRP A 13 50.67 17.23 -3.96
CA TRP A 13 49.23 17.47 -3.82
C TRP A 13 48.38 16.45 -4.57
N ILE A 14 48.75 16.08 -5.79
CA ILE A 14 48.02 15.05 -6.56
C ILE A 14 48.12 13.69 -5.86
N ILE A 15 49.30 13.33 -5.34
CA ILE A 15 49.50 12.09 -4.59
C ILE A 15 48.72 12.12 -3.28
N ALA A 16 48.68 13.25 -2.56
CA ALA A 16 47.91 13.37 -1.33
C ALA A 16 46.39 13.28 -1.57
N VAL A 17 45.88 13.90 -2.63
CA VAL A 17 44.46 13.79 -3.01
C VAL A 17 44.13 12.38 -3.48
N ALA A 18 44.97 11.75 -4.30
CA ALA A 18 44.79 10.37 -4.72
C ALA A 18 44.83 9.42 -3.51
N ALA A 19 45.77 9.60 -2.58
CA ALA A 19 45.86 8.83 -1.36
C ALA A 19 44.66 9.06 -0.42
N LEU A 20 44.11 10.28 -0.36
CA LEU A 20 42.90 10.58 0.40
C LEU A 20 41.67 9.93 -0.24
N VAL A 21 41.53 9.98 -1.57
CA VAL A 21 40.46 9.29 -2.31
C VAL A 21 40.56 7.78 -2.14
N ILE A 22 41.77 7.21 -2.20
CA ILE A 22 42.02 5.78 -1.96
C ILE A 22 41.76 5.42 -0.49
N SER A 23 42.13 6.27 0.47
CA SER A 23 41.90 6.03 1.89
C SER A 23 40.42 6.14 2.27
N ILE A 24 39.64 7.03 1.64
CA ILE A 24 38.18 7.10 1.81
C ILE A 24 37.50 5.87 1.16
N SER A 25 38.06 5.38 0.05
CA SER A 25 37.59 4.16 -0.61
C SER A 25 37.90 2.89 0.22
N ASN A 26 39.08 2.83 0.84
CA ASN A 26 39.52 1.68 1.63
C ASN A 26 38.96 1.67 3.05
N ALA A 27 38.71 2.83 3.67
CA ALA A 27 38.02 2.92 4.95
C ALA A 27 36.52 2.53 4.85
N ARG A 28 35.99 2.37 3.64
CA ARG A 28 34.63 1.86 3.38
C ARG A 28 34.57 0.34 3.16
N ALA A 29 35.71 -0.36 3.19
CA ALA A 29 35.80 -1.81 2.96
C ALA A 29 35.95 -2.61 4.27
N GLU A 30 35.42 -2.10 5.40
CA GLU A 30 34.99 -3.03 6.44
C GLU A 30 33.82 -3.83 5.86
N THR A 31 34.03 -5.14 5.74
CA THR A 31 33.06 -6.13 5.28
C THR A 31 31.79 -6.01 6.10
N LYS A 32 30.87 -5.14 5.67
CA LYS A 32 29.53 -5.09 6.27
C LYS A 32 28.89 -6.45 6.05
N PRO A 33 28.32 -7.06 7.10
CA PRO A 33 27.71 -8.37 6.99
C PRO A 33 26.61 -8.34 5.93
N SER A 34 26.47 -9.48 5.27
CA SER A 34 25.28 -9.93 4.57
C SER A 34 24.05 -9.07 4.76
N ARG A 35 23.64 -8.36 3.70
CA ARG A 35 22.51 -7.44 3.81
C ARG A 35 21.20 -8.17 3.62
N VAL A 36 20.57 -8.44 4.76
CA VAL A 36 19.12 -8.55 4.81
C VAL A 36 18.54 -7.15 4.68
N PHE A 37 17.55 -6.98 3.82
CA PHE A 37 16.79 -5.73 3.75
C PHE A 37 15.31 -6.00 3.50
N LYS A 38 14.47 -5.12 4.02
CA LYS A 38 13.00 -5.23 4.02
C LYS A 38 12.38 -4.28 3.00
N VAL A 39 11.47 -4.79 2.20
CA VAL A 39 10.71 -4.06 1.19
C VAL A 39 9.23 -4.16 1.56
N LEU A 40 8.57 -3.03 1.78
CA LEU A 40 7.13 -2.96 1.92
C LEU A 40 6.53 -2.43 0.63
N GLU A 41 5.60 -3.17 0.05
CA GLU A 41 4.72 -2.69 -1.00
C GLU A 41 3.31 -2.50 -0.41
N LEU A 42 2.64 -1.42 -0.81
CA LEU A 42 1.29 -1.08 -0.37
C LEU A 42 0.62 -0.14 -1.38
N ASN A 43 -0.52 -0.52 -1.93
CA ASN A 43 -1.47 0.46 -2.43
C ASN A 43 -2.13 1.16 -1.22
N PHE A 44 -1.92 2.47 -1.05
CA PHE A 44 -2.35 3.18 0.17
C PHE A 44 -3.85 3.51 0.19
N ASN A 45 -4.53 3.33 -0.94
CA ASN A 45 -5.91 3.73 -1.22
C ASN A 45 -6.17 5.25 -1.18
N SER A 46 -6.96 5.68 -2.15
CA SER A 46 -7.68 6.94 -2.21
C SER A 46 -8.93 6.96 -1.31
N GLU A 47 -8.86 7.62 -0.15
CA GLU A 47 -10.07 8.24 0.40
C GLU A 47 -10.27 9.57 -0.34
N ILE A 48 -10.92 9.51 -1.51
CA ILE A 48 -11.30 10.70 -2.27
C ILE A 48 -12.72 11.08 -1.91
N VAL A 49 -12.87 12.17 -1.16
CA VAL A 49 -14.01 13.08 -1.34
C VAL A 49 -13.43 14.36 -1.94
N PRO A 50 -13.64 14.63 -3.23
CA PRO A 50 -13.34 15.95 -3.75
C PRO A 50 -14.21 16.94 -2.95
N PHE A 51 -13.59 17.98 -2.39
CA PHE A 51 -14.28 19.07 -1.66
C PHE A 51 -14.80 18.76 -0.24
N ASP A 52 -14.36 17.68 0.43
CA ASP A 52 -14.57 17.55 1.88
C ASP A 52 -13.27 17.37 2.65
N ASP A 53 -12.68 18.51 3.01
CA ASP A 53 -11.49 18.67 3.85
C ASP A 53 -11.79 18.52 5.36
N ARG A 54 -13.03 18.22 5.74
CA ARG A 54 -13.46 18.15 7.15
C ARG A 54 -13.30 16.76 7.79
N ASP A 55 -12.93 15.74 7.00
CA ASP A 55 -12.75 14.35 7.44
C ASP A 55 -11.37 13.72 7.13
N GLU A 56 -10.29 14.52 7.04
CA GLU A 56 -8.91 14.00 6.93
C GLU A 56 -8.44 13.15 8.14
N LYS A 57 -9.27 12.96 9.17
CA LYS A 57 -8.90 12.24 10.41
C LYS A 57 -8.49 10.80 10.14
N MET A 58 -9.21 10.08 9.27
CA MET A 58 -8.86 8.69 8.95
C MET A 58 -7.55 8.58 8.20
N ARG A 59 -7.35 9.48 7.23
CA ARG A 59 -6.10 9.59 6.49
C ARG A 59 -4.92 9.97 7.40
N ASP A 60 -5.12 10.86 8.36
CA ASP A 60 -4.14 11.22 9.38
C ASP A 60 -3.80 10.03 10.29
N LEU A 61 -4.81 9.27 10.71
CA LEU A 61 -4.62 8.05 11.50
C LEU A 61 -3.81 7.00 10.73
N ARG A 62 -4.15 6.75 9.45
CA ARG A 62 -3.40 5.84 8.57
C ARG A 62 -1.98 6.33 8.31
N PHE A 63 -1.81 7.63 8.05
CA PHE A 63 -0.49 8.24 7.88
C PHE A 63 0.37 8.07 9.14
N ALA A 64 -0.18 8.34 10.33
CA ALA A 64 0.54 8.16 11.58
C ALA A 64 0.89 6.68 11.82
N ALA A 65 -0.06 5.77 11.58
CA ALA A 65 0.15 4.34 11.74
C ALA A 65 1.17 3.77 10.74
N ILE A 66 1.17 4.20 9.48
CA ILE A 66 2.13 3.71 8.49
C ILE A 66 3.54 4.19 8.86
N VAL A 67 3.69 5.44 9.33
CA VAL A 67 4.95 5.97 9.85
C VAL A 67 5.44 5.15 11.05
N GLU A 68 4.58 4.90 12.03
CA GLU A 68 4.90 4.11 13.22
C GLU A 68 5.32 2.68 12.83
N TYR A 69 4.55 2.03 11.97
CA TYR A 69 4.80 0.69 11.49
C TYR A 69 6.15 0.61 10.76
N ILE A 70 6.41 1.50 9.79
CA ILE A 70 7.66 1.52 9.03
C ILE A 70 8.87 1.69 9.95
N LYS A 71 8.76 2.58 10.96
CA LYS A 71 9.81 2.78 11.97
C LYS A 71 10.04 1.56 12.83
N ARG A 72 8.96 0.94 13.34
CA ARG A 72 9.05 -0.26 14.20
C ARG A 72 9.67 -1.43 13.45
N GLU A 73 9.19 -1.70 12.24
CA GLU A 73 9.66 -2.82 11.43
C GLU A 73 11.01 -2.53 10.75
N SER A 74 11.48 -1.28 10.81
CA SER A 74 12.72 -0.81 10.20
C SER A 74 12.77 -1.08 8.70
N ILE A 75 11.68 -0.79 7.98
CA ILE A 75 11.58 -1.08 6.53
C ILE A 75 12.61 -0.27 5.75
N ASP A 76 13.35 -0.90 4.83
CA ASP A 76 14.44 -0.25 4.12
C ASP A 76 13.97 0.47 2.85
N VAL A 77 13.02 -0.13 2.14
CA VAL A 77 12.42 0.38 0.91
C VAL A 77 10.91 0.27 0.99
N VAL A 78 10.21 1.34 0.63
CA VAL A 78 8.74 1.37 0.59
C VAL A 78 8.29 1.71 -0.82
N LEU A 79 7.38 0.91 -1.38
CA LEU A 79 6.78 1.09 -2.69
C LEU A 79 5.29 1.37 -2.46
N ILE A 80 4.79 2.47 -3.01
CA ILE A 80 3.38 2.84 -2.84
C ILE A 80 2.73 3.09 -4.19
N ALA A 81 1.59 2.43 -4.42
CA ALA A 81 0.60 2.81 -5.41
C ALA A 81 -0.48 3.66 -4.73
N GLU A 82 -1.21 4.48 -5.49
CA GLU A 82 -2.22 5.38 -4.93
C GLU A 82 -1.69 6.34 -3.88
N GLY A 83 -0.52 6.91 -4.18
CA GLY A 83 0.19 7.87 -3.35
C GLY A 83 -0.45 9.26 -3.35
N TRP A 84 -1.74 9.38 -3.03
CA TRP A 84 -2.51 10.60 -3.23
C TRP A 84 -1.92 11.84 -2.53
N ASN A 85 -2.19 13.03 -3.04
CA ASN A 85 -1.81 14.33 -2.44
C ASN A 85 -2.29 14.45 -1.00
N TYR A 86 -1.43 14.82 -0.05
CA TYR A 86 -1.75 14.85 1.39
C TYR A 86 -1.32 16.18 1.99
N LYS A 87 -2.20 16.86 2.74
CA LYS A 87 -1.94 18.14 3.41
C LYS A 87 -1.26 19.20 2.52
N GLY A 88 -1.79 19.36 1.30
CA GLY A 88 -1.28 20.31 0.31
C GLY A 88 -0.05 19.86 -0.47
N TYR A 89 0.59 18.75 -0.12
CA TYR A 89 1.66 18.16 -0.91
C TYR A 89 1.08 17.40 -2.12
N PRO A 90 1.68 17.50 -3.32
CA PRO A 90 1.19 16.82 -4.52
C PRO A 90 1.25 15.29 -4.44
N SER A 91 1.94 14.72 -3.46
CA SER A 91 2.03 13.29 -3.20
C SER A 91 2.32 13.06 -1.72
N LEU A 92 1.74 12.01 -1.13
CA LEU A 92 2.06 11.59 0.24
C LEU A 92 3.53 11.20 0.42
N ALA A 93 4.25 10.94 -0.68
CA ALA A 93 5.68 10.65 -0.67
C ALA A 93 6.49 11.69 0.11
N ILE A 94 6.17 12.97 -0.06
CA ILE A 94 6.93 14.08 0.52
C ILE A 94 6.82 14.08 2.06
N PRO A 95 5.62 14.22 2.64
CA PRO A 95 5.48 14.21 4.10
C PRO A 95 5.87 12.85 4.72
N LEU A 96 5.64 11.73 4.03
CA LEU A 96 6.06 10.41 4.52
C LEU A 96 7.59 10.31 4.59
N ALA A 97 8.30 10.78 3.57
CA ALA A 97 9.77 10.82 3.57
C ALA A 97 10.34 11.71 4.66
N GLU A 98 9.73 12.88 4.90
CA GLU A 98 10.11 13.79 5.98
C GLU A 98 9.91 13.12 7.36
N ALA A 99 8.76 12.48 7.59
CA ALA A 99 8.44 11.82 8.85
C ALA A 99 9.36 10.61 9.14
N LEU A 100 9.87 9.96 8.10
CA LEU A 100 10.72 8.77 8.19
C LEU A 100 12.23 9.06 8.12
N ASP A 101 12.62 10.27 7.71
CA ASP A 101 13.99 10.63 7.31
C ASP A 101 14.51 9.82 6.09
N TYR A 102 13.65 9.60 5.09
CA TYR A 102 13.93 8.77 3.91
C TYR A 102 14.23 9.64 2.68
N ASP A 103 14.98 9.08 1.73
CA ASP A 103 14.97 9.57 0.35
C ASP A 103 13.66 9.15 -0.32
N TYR A 104 13.17 9.95 -1.27
CA TYR A 104 11.98 9.63 -2.03
C TYR A 104 12.11 9.96 -3.53
N HIS A 105 11.26 9.31 -4.31
CA HIS A 105 10.97 9.65 -5.69
C HIS A 105 9.54 9.26 -5.99
N TYR A 106 8.80 10.11 -6.69
CA TYR A 106 7.42 9.83 -7.06
C TYR A 106 7.13 10.28 -8.48
N ARG A 107 6.03 9.77 -9.02
CA ARG A 107 5.48 10.21 -10.28
C ARG A 107 3.98 10.34 -10.18
N LEU A 108 3.45 11.50 -10.56
CA LEU A 108 2.01 11.69 -10.63
C LEU A 108 1.41 10.84 -11.75
N VAL A 109 0.35 10.13 -11.43
CA VAL A 109 -0.37 9.19 -12.30
C VAL A 109 -1.52 9.92 -12.96
N GLU A 110 -2.41 10.51 -12.16
CA GLU A 110 -3.55 11.32 -12.59
C GLU A 110 -3.83 12.47 -11.62
N GLY A 111 -4.63 13.47 -12.05
CA GLY A 111 -5.01 14.55 -11.16
C GLY A 111 -5.26 15.92 -11.77
N PHE A 112 -5.88 16.78 -10.96
CA PHE A 112 -6.06 18.21 -11.23
C PHE A 112 -5.18 19.06 -10.31
N PRO A 113 -4.43 20.03 -10.86
CA PRO A 113 -3.62 20.94 -10.06
C PRO A 113 -4.37 21.61 -8.93
N GLY A 114 -3.80 21.51 -7.73
CA GLY A 114 -4.34 22.08 -6.50
C GLY A 114 -5.58 21.39 -5.94
N LEU A 115 -6.04 20.29 -6.55
CA LEU A 115 -7.23 19.57 -6.11
C LEU A 115 -6.91 18.14 -5.68
N LEU A 116 -6.41 17.34 -6.63
CA LEU A 116 -6.34 15.90 -6.47
C LEU A 116 -5.21 15.37 -7.33
N TYR A 117 -4.29 14.60 -6.75
CA TYR A 117 -3.22 13.93 -7.49
C TYR A 117 -2.97 12.53 -6.95
N ASP A 118 -2.95 11.54 -7.83
CA ASP A 118 -2.46 10.18 -7.56
C ASP A 118 -0.96 10.12 -7.90
N SER A 119 -0.18 9.29 -7.19
CA SER A 119 1.20 9.01 -7.55
C SER A 119 1.66 7.58 -7.25
N ASN A 120 2.62 7.11 -8.05
CA ASN A 120 3.46 5.97 -7.68
C ASN A 120 4.71 6.48 -6.96
N VAL A 121 5.11 5.83 -5.88
CA VAL A 121 6.14 6.31 -4.95
C VAL A 121 7.17 5.24 -4.64
N ILE A 122 8.42 5.67 -4.52
CA ILE A 122 9.51 4.93 -3.90
C ILE A 122 10.04 5.77 -2.73
N LEU A 123 10.14 5.17 -1.55
CA LEU A 123 10.91 5.69 -0.43
C LEU A 123 12.04 4.72 -0.09
N SER A 124 13.18 5.22 0.38
CA SER A 124 14.26 4.38 0.90
C SER A 124 15.02 5.08 2.02
N LYS A 125 15.54 4.33 2.99
CA LYS A 125 16.48 4.91 3.98
C LYS A 125 17.65 5.61 3.26
N LYS A 126 18.11 6.73 3.79
CA LYS A 126 19.21 7.54 3.20
C LYS A 126 20.53 6.79 3.03
N ASP A 127 20.74 5.74 3.82
CA ASP A 127 21.91 4.87 3.71
C ASP A 127 21.98 4.11 2.37
N TYR A 128 20.86 4.02 1.62
CA TYR A 128 20.80 3.41 0.29
C TYR A 128 21.02 4.41 -0.86
N TRP A 129 21.40 5.66 -0.54
CA TRP A 129 21.83 6.70 -1.47
C TRP A 129 21.03 6.73 -2.78
N MET A 130 19.75 7.09 -2.67
CA MET A 130 18.86 7.09 -3.83
C MET A 130 19.34 8.10 -4.89
N GLY A 131 19.59 7.60 -6.09
CA GLY A 131 19.99 8.39 -7.25
C GLY A 131 19.34 7.87 -8.54
N GLY A 132 19.79 8.39 -9.69
CA GLY A 132 19.35 7.89 -11.00
C GLY A 132 17.83 7.91 -11.23
N ARG A 133 17.11 8.81 -10.55
CA ARG A 133 15.64 8.94 -10.57
C ARG A 133 15.12 9.11 -11.99
N HIS A 134 14.08 8.37 -12.35
CA HIS A 134 13.48 8.44 -13.68
C HIS A 134 11.99 8.10 -13.64
N LYS A 135 11.29 8.50 -14.70
CA LYS A 135 9.85 8.38 -14.87
C LYS A 135 9.59 7.63 -16.17
N ILE A 136 8.84 6.54 -16.11
CA ILE A 136 8.55 5.68 -17.27
C ILE A 136 7.07 5.81 -17.63
N LYS A 137 6.79 6.22 -18.85
CA LYS A 137 5.44 6.19 -19.40
C LYS A 137 5.20 4.78 -19.93
N LEU A 138 4.14 4.11 -19.47
CA LEU A 138 3.78 2.80 -19.98
C LEU A 138 2.79 2.95 -21.16
N PRO A 139 2.74 1.98 -22.09
CA PRO A 139 1.72 1.88 -23.12
C PRO A 139 0.29 2.01 -22.56
N HIS A 140 -0.64 2.38 -23.44
CA HIS A 140 -2.07 2.49 -23.12
C HIS A 140 -2.41 3.54 -22.06
N THR A 141 -1.47 4.45 -21.78
CA THR A 141 -1.63 5.58 -20.87
C THR A 141 -2.16 6.80 -21.62
N ALA A 142 -3.24 7.39 -21.11
CA ALA A 142 -3.79 8.65 -21.63
C ALA A 142 -2.73 9.76 -21.72
N TRP A 143 -2.82 10.63 -22.74
CA TRP A 143 -1.78 11.63 -23.06
C TRP A 143 -1.51 12.60 -21.89
N ALA A 144 -0.24 12.74 -21.50
CA ALA A 144 0.21 13.82 -20.62
C ALA A 144 0.49 15.08 -21.45
N LEU A 145 -0.20 16.17 -21.11
CA LEU A 145 0.23 17.51 -21.47
C LEU A 145 1.00 18.04 -20.23
N GLY A 146 2.21 18.57 -20.42
CA GLY A 146 2.89 19.45 -19.44
C GLY A 146 3.78 18.81 -18.35
N ASP A 147 4.01 19.58 -17.27
CA ASP A 147 5.12 19.43 -16.29
C ASP A 147 4.73 18.76 -14.96
N GLU A 148 3.55 18.14 -14.89
CA GLU A 148 2.96 17.47 -13.71
C GLU A 148 2.56 18.41 -12.55
N ILE A 149 3.07 19.65 -12.49
CA ILE A 149 2.79 20.60 -11.39
C ILE A 149 1.74 21.65 -11.80
N HIS A 150 1.84 22.18 -13.02
CA HIS A 150 0.97 23.27 -13.50
C HIS A 150 -0.06 22.81 -14.53
N THR A 151 -0.08 21.51 -14.85
CA THR A 151 -0.86 21.00 -15.97
C THR A 151 -1.91 20.00 -15.53
N ILE A 152 -3.09 20.10 -16.14
CA ILE A 152 -4.16 19.11 -15.97
C ILE A 152 -3.64 17.76 -16.45
N ILE A 153 -3.73 16.76 -15.58
CA ILE A 153 -3.46 15.37 -15.92
C ILE A 153 -4.85 14.74 -16.11
N PRO A 154 -5.40 14.67 -17.34
CA PRO A 154 -6.77 14.20 -17.57
C PRO A 154 -7.08 12.94 -16.77
N LEU A 155 -8.18 12.99 -16.02
CA LEU A 155 -8.74 11.82 -15.34
C LEU A 155 -8.93 10.68 -16.36
N GLY A 156 -8.49 9.49 -15.98
CA GLY A 156 -8.57 8.33 -16.86
C GLY A 156 -7.33 7.44 -16.72
N LYS A 157 -7.48 6.21 -17.22
CA LYS A 157 -6.55 5.09 -17.02
C LYS A 157 -5.13 5.43 -17.49
N ARG A 158 -4.28 5.80 -16.53
CA ARG A 158 -2.88 6.14 -16.75
C ARG A 158 -2.01 5.17 -16.00
N SER A 159 -1.17 4.43 -16.71
CA SER A 159 -0.22 3.53 -16.09
C SER A 159 1.18 4.06 -16.28
N VAL A 160 1.81 4.41 -15.17
CA VAL A 160 3.19 4.90 -15.18
C VAL A 160 4.00 4.11 -14.17
N ALA A 161 5.30 3.99 -14.44
CA ALA A 161 6.24 3.50 -13.45
C ALA A 161 7.17 4.64 -13.02
N VAL A 162 7.52 4.63 -11.74
CA VAL A 162 8.58 5.45 -11.16
C VAL A 162 9.75 4.53 -10.87
N GLY A 163 10.98 4.99 -11.12
CA GLY A 163 12.16 4.17 -10.88
C GLY A 163 13.33 4.98 -10.33
N ALA A 164 14.12 4.33 -9.51
CA ALA A 164 15.32 4.90 -8.90
C ALA A 164 16.43 3.84 -8.83
N ARG A 165 17.68 4.32 -8.82
CA ARG A 165 18.84 3.49 -8.51
C ARG A 165 19.24 3.75 -7.07
N LEU A 166 19.20 2.72 -6.24
CA LEU A 166 19.78 2.73 -4.91
C LEU A 166 21.22 2.25 -5.01
N ILE A 167 22.13 2.88 -4.27
CA ILE A 167 23.47 2.34 -4.05
C ILE A 167 23.46 1.73 -2.66
N LEU A 168 23.47 0.42 -2.63
CA LEU A 168 23.53 -0.35 -1.41
C LEU A 168 24.84 -0.02 -0.69
N PRO A 169 24.93 -0.12 0.65
CA PRO A 169 26.15 0.32 1.30
C PRO A 169 27.35 -0.64 1.13
N ASN A 170 27.24 -1.72 0.36
CA ASN A 170 28.37 -2.50 -0.18
C ASN A 170 28.88 -1.95 -1.53
N GLY A 171 28.27 -0.86 -2.02
CA GLY A 171 28.58 -0.21 -3.29
C GLY A 171 27.77 -0.74 -4.48
N GLU A 172 26.97 -1.79 -4.31
CA GLU A 172 26.25 -2.40 -5.43
C GLU A 172 24.97 -1.64 -5.80
N PRO A 173 24.63 -1.54 -7.09
CA PRO A 173 23.40 -0.92 -7.52
C PRO A 173 22.21 -1.87 -7.33
N LEU A 174 21.11 -1.33 -6.81
CA LEU A 174 19.79 -1.95 -6.80
C LEU A 174 18.83 -1.02 -7.54
N TYR A 175 18.22 -1.51 -8.62
CA TYR A 175 17.23 -0.75 -9.37
C TYR A 175 15.85 -1.04 -8.84
N VAL A 176 15.15 -0.03 -8.34
CA VAL A 176 13.85 -0.17 -7.69
C VAL A 176 12.80 0.56 -8.51
N TYR A 177 11.66 -0.09 -8.73
CA TYR A 177 10.54 0.43 -9.49
C TYR A 177 9.23 0.24 -8.72
N ALA A 178 8.38 1.26 -8.75
CA ALA A 178 7.00 1.18 -8.32
C ALA A 178 6.06 1.48 -9.50
N THR A 179 4.95 0.76 -9.61
CA THR A 179 3.99 0.94 -10.70
C THR A 179 2.57 0.60 -10.26
N HIS A 180 1.58 1.15 -10.97
CA HIS A 180 0.17 0.80 -10.84
C HIS A 180 -0.36 0.51 -12.27
N LEU A 181 -0.75 -0.74 -12.56
CA LEU A 181 -1.22 -1.12 -13.89
C LEU A 181 -2.73 -0.92 -14.00
N LEU A 182 -3.17 -0.18 -15.02
CA LEU A 182 -4.57 0.18 -15.27
C LEU A 182 -4.98 -0.17 -16.71
N GLY A 183 -4.29 -1.12 -17.33
CA GLY A 183 -4.62 -1.61 -18.66
C GLY A 183 -6.00 -2.30 -18.67
N ASP A 184 -6.81 -1.98 -19.68
CA ASP A 184 -8.18 -2.47 -19.83
C ASP A 184 -8.28 -3.98 -20.01
N THR A 185 -7.22 -4.56 -20.56
CA THR A 185 -7.11 -5.99 -20.85
C THR A 185 -5.80 -6.54 -20.33
N ASP A 186 -5.74 -7.85 -20.13
CA ASP A 186 -4.48 -8.58 -19.85
C ASP A 186 -3.40 -8.25 -20.89
N LYS A 187 -3.81 -8.07 -22.14
CA LYS A 187 -2.88 -7.70 -23.22
C LYS A 187 -2.28 -6.31 -22.98
N ASP A 188 -3.08 -5.34 -22.56
CA ASP A 188 -2.60 -3.99 -22.28
C ASP A 188 -1.64 -3.98 -21.08
N ARG A 189 -1.99 -4.70 -20.02
CA ARG A 189 -1.11 -4.85 -18.85
C ARG A 189 0.17 -5.61 -19.18
N THR A 190 0.11 -6.61 -20.07
CA THR A 190 1.30 -7.29 -20.60
C THR A 190 2.19 -6.34 -21.40
N ASP A 191 1.63 -5.49 -22.27
CA ASP A 191 2.40 -4.47 -23.00
C ASP A 191 3.07 -3.48 -22.03
N GLN A 192 2.38 -3.13 -20.93
CA GLN A 192 2.90 -2.26 -19.87
C GLN A 192 4.09 -2.89 -19.12
N VAL A 193 3.96 -4.13 -18.68
CA VAL A 193 5.06 -4.88 -18.04
C VAL A 193 6.24 -5.06 -19.00
N ALA A 194 5.97 -5.34 -20.28
CA ALA A 194 7.02 -5.45 -21.30
C ALA A 194 7.79 -4.12 -21.50
N ALA A 195 7.07 -2.99 -21.52
CA ALA A 195 7.68 -1.67 -21.60
C ALA A 195 8.51 -1.33 -20.36
N LEU A 196 8.03 -1.69 -19.16
CA LEU A 196 8.78 -1.54 -17.92
C LEU A 196 10.09 -2.35 -17.97
N ASN A 197 10.02 -3.63 -18.32
CA ASN A 197 11.20 -4.48 -18.46
C ASN A 197 12.21 -3.95 -19.51
N HIS A 198 11.72 -3.43 -20.64
CA HIS A 198 12.56 -2.77 -21.63
C HIS A 198 13.24 -1.51 -21.07
N ALA A 199 12.51 -0.68 -20.31
CA ALA A 199 13.07 0.48 -19.65
C ALA A 199 14.15 0.10 -18.63
N VAL A 200 13.91 -0.94 -17.81
CA VAL A 200 14.89 -1.44 -16.85
C VAL A 200 16.19 -1.86 -17.55
N LYS A 201 16.10 -2.65 -18.63
CA LYS A 201 17.26 -3.07 -19.45
C LYS A 201 18.05 -1.86 -19.99
N LYS A 202 17.35 -0.87 -20.53
CA LYS A 202 17.96 0.34 -21.09
C LYS A 202 18.66 1.17 -20.02
N ILE A 203 18.04 1.30 -18.85
CA ILE A 203 18.55 2.12 -17.74
C ILE A 203 19.74 1.45 -17.08
N SER A 204 19.69 0.14 -16.83
CA SER A 204 20.84 -0.59 -16.28
C SER A 204 22.04 -0.50 -17.22
N ALA A 205 21.81 -0.65 -18.54
CA ALA A 205 22.88 -0.54 -19.54
C ALA A 205 23.49 0.86 -19.61
N ARG A 206 22.67 1.92 -19.54
CA ARG A 206 23.16 3.32 -19.46
C ARG A 206 24.06 3.53 -18.25
N ASP A 207 23.74 2.87 -17.16
CA ASP A 207 24.48 2.95 -15.90
C ASP A 207 25.69 1.99 -15.87
N GLY A 208 26.02 1.34 -16.99
CA GLY A 208 27.17 0.46 -17.13
C GLY A 208 26.98 -0.94 -16.53
N VAL A 209 25.74 -1.31 -16.17
CA VAL A 209 25.40 -2.61 -15.60
C VAL A 209 24.81 -3.50 -16.66
N ASP A 210 25.48 -4.63 -16.94
CA ASP A 210 24.91 -5.68 -17.78
C ASP A 210 23.61 -6.19 -17.13
N TRP A 211 22.53 -6.11 -17.90
CA TRP A 211 21.20 -6.55 -17.51
C TRP A 211 21.21 -7.93 -16.85
N ARG A 212 22.03 -8.87 -17.30
CA ARG A 212 22.11 -10.24 -16.74
C ARG A 212 22.50 -10.26 -15.26
N TYR A 213 23.20 -9.24 -14.79
CA TYR A 213 23.68 -9.11 -13.41
C TYR A 213 23.02 -7.95 -12.65
N ALA A 214 22.08 -7.23 -13.28
CA ALA A 214 21.36 -6.16 -12.61
C ALA A 214 20.44 -6.71 -11.51
N ASN A 215 20.61 -6.22 -10.29
CA ASN A 215 19.68 -6.45 -9.18
C ASN A 215 18.50 -5.48 -9.32
N VAL A 216 17.29 -6.01 -9.40
CA VAL A 216 16.07 -5.25 -9.68
C VAL A 216 14.97 -5.65 -8.71
N LEU A 217 14.25 -4.65 -8.21
CA LEU A 217 12.96 -4.82 -7.55
C LEU A 217 11.88 -4.07 -8.33
N VAL A 218 10.74 -4.70 -8.49
CA VAL A 218 9.53 -4.09 -9.02
C VAL A 218 8.41 -4.41 -8.06
N GLY A 219 7.65 -3.41 -7.62
CA GLY A 219 6.44 -3.67 -6.86
C GLY A 219 5.31 -2.69 -7.17
N GLY A 220 4.13 -3.04 -6.68
CA GLY A 220 2.93 -2.23 -6.76
C GLY A 220 1.69 -3.07 -7.08
N ASP A 221 0.57 -2.37 -7.21
CA ASP A 221 -0.71 -2.91 -7.66
C ASP A 221 -0.67 -3.18 -9.17
N LEU A 222 -0.68 -4.46 -9.54
CA LEU A 222 -0.63 -4.88 -10.93
C LEU A 222 -2.01 -5.17 -11.51
N ASN A 223 -3.10 -5.09 -10.73
CA ASN A 223 -4.47 -5.40 -11.17
C ASN A 223 -4.58 -6.73 -11.95
N SER A 224 -3.78 -7.72 -11.58
CA SER A 224 -3.60 -8.95 -12.34
C SER A 224 -3.36 -10.12 -11.42
N GLY A 225 -4.09 -11.22 -11.59
CA GLY A 225 -3.88 -12.43 -10.80
C GLY A 225 -2.59 -13.19 -11.17
N PRO A 226 -2.17 -14.18 -10.35
CA PRO A 226 -0.89 -14.88 -10.51
C PRO A 226 -0.75 -15.66 -11.83
N ASP A 227 -1.85 -16.14 -12.39
CA ASP A 227 -1.87 -16.90 -13.65
C ASP A 227 -1.96 -16.03 -14.91
N SER A 228 -2.06 -14.71 -14.74
CA SER A 228 -2.23 -13.78 -15.86
C SER A 228 -1.01 -13.76 -16.81
N PRO A 229 -1.21 -13.42 -18.10
CA PRO A 229 -0.12 -13.31 -19.08
C PRO A 229 1.04 -12.39 -18.64
N GLU A 230 0.73 -11.28 -18.00
CA GLU A 230 1.67 -10.28 -17.49
C GLU A 230 2.54 -10.81 -16.34
N MET A 231 1.98 -11.63 -15.44
CA MET A 231 2.76 -12.29 -14.39
C MET A 231 3.68 -13.36 -14.98
N ARG A 232 3.19 -14.12 -15.97
CA ARG A 232 4.03 -15.06 -16.73
C ARG A 232 5.16 -14.35 -17.47
N TYR A 233 4.92 -13.14 -18.00
CA TYR A 233 5.96 -12.35 -18.65
C TYR A 233 7.12 -12.00 -17.70
N PHE A 234 6.81 -11.59 -16.45
CA PHE A 234 7.84 -11.36 -15.43
C PHE A 234 8.69 -12.62 -15.20
N GLY A 235 8.03 -13.77 -14.96
CA GLY A 235 8.71 -15.06 -14.78
C GLY A 235 9.62 -15.44 -15.95
N GLN A 236 9.13 -15.31 -17.18
CA GLN A 236 9.89 -15.57 -18.41
C GLN A 236 11.11 -14.64 -18.59
N ASN A 237 11.11 -13.47 -17.93
CA ASN A 237 12.22 -12.52 -17.96
C ASN A 237 13.13 -12.62 -16.72
N GLY A 238 12.97 -13.67 -15.92
CA GLY A 238 13.82 -13.98 -14.77
C GLY A 238 13.49 -13.19 -13.52
N TYR A 239 12.31 -12.56 -13.46
CA TYR A 239 11.79 -12.02 -12.21
C TYR A 239 11.16 -13.12 -11.39
N LEU A 240 11.51 -13.16 -10.11
CA LEU A 240 10.98 -14.03 -9.08
C LEU A 240 9.87 -13.28 -8.36
N ASP A 241 8.67 -13.85 -8.35
CA ASP A 241 7.62 -13.45 -7.43
C ASP A 241 8.04 -13.81 -6.01
N THR A 242 8.23 -12.80 -5.15
CA THR A 242 8.79 -13.02 -3.81
C THR A 242 7.82 -13.75 -2.88
N TRP A 243 6.51 -13.58 -3.05
CA TRP A 243 5.51 -14.36 -2.32
C TRP A 243 5.57 -15.83 -2.73
N ALA A 244 5.52 -16.09 -4.04
CA ALA A 244 5.63 -17.45 -4.59
C ALA A 244 6.90 -18.18 -4.15
N ALA A 245 8.02 -17.45 -4.07
CA ALA A 245 9.31 -18.00 -3.66
C ALA A 245 9.35 -18.35 -2.16
N ALA A 246 8.72 -17.54 -1.32
CA ALA A 246 8.67 -17.75 0.12
C ALA A 246 7.64 -18.83 0.51
N HIS A 247 6.57 -18.96 -0.28
CA HIS A 247 5.44 -19.85 0.00
C HIS A 247 5.02 -20.64 -1.25
N PRO A 248 5.86 -21.59 -1.72
CA PRO A 248 5.59 -22.34 -2.94
C PRO A 248 4.28 -23.15 -2.88
N ASP A 249 3.88 -23.58 -1.69
CA ASP A 249 2.65 -24.34 -1.45
C ASP A 249 1.39 -23.46 -1.41
N HIS A 250 1.56 -22.13 -1.36
CA HIS A 250 0.50 -21.12 -1.29
C HIS A 250 0.56 -20.14 -2.47
N PHE A 251 1.15 -20.56 -3.60
CA PHE A 251 1.32 -19.71 -4.79
C PHE A 251 -0.01 -19.16 -5.32
N ASN A 252 -1.02 -20.05 -5.35
CA ASN A 252 -2.38 -19.77 -5.82
C ASN A 252 -3.35 -19.42 -4.69
N ASP A 253 -2.86 -19.33 -3.45
CA ASP A 253 -3.73 -19.01 -2.33
C ASP A 253 -4.29 -17.61 -2.53
N VAL A 254 -5.60 -17.50 -2.32
CA VAL A 254 -6.36 -16.28 -2.50
C VAL A 254 -6.25 -15.41 -1.26
N ILE A 255 -5.01 -15.11 -0.85
CA ILE A 255 -4.78 -13.96 0.04
C ILE A 255 -4.81 -12.72 -0.86
N SER A 256 -6.04 -12.39 -1.26
CA SER A 256 -6.44 -11.26 -2.07
C SER A 256 -7.32 -10.40 -1.19
N ALA A 257 -6.96 -9.15 -1.00
CA ALA A 257 -7.84 -8.21 -0.33
C ALA A 257 -7.81 -6.92 -1.07
N THR A 258 -8.57 -6.86 -2.16
CA THR A 258 -8.89 -5.61 -2.83
C THR A 258 -10.35 -5.65 -3.27
N SER A 259 -11.08 -4.59 -2.95
CA SER A 259 -12.39 -4.30 -3.51
C SER A 259 -12.35 -2.92 -4.13
N CYS A 260 -11.91 -2.84 -5.40
CA CYS A 260 -11.92 -1.61 -6.19
C CYS A 260 -13.33 -1.26 -6.69
N ASN A 261 -14.32 -1.21 -5.81
CA ASN A 261 -15.64 -0.70 -6.17
C ASN A 261 -15.60 0.83 -6.29
N SER A 262 -16.38 1.39 -7.22
CA SER A 262 -16.43 2.83 -7.51
C SER A 262 -16.52 3.65 -6.21
N PRO A 263 -15.68 4.68 -6.00
CA PRO A 263 -15.78 5.59 -4.84
C PRO A 263 -17.08 6.43 -4.85
N TYR A 264 -17.88 6.33 -5.92
CA TYR A 264 -19.21 6.92 -6.06
C TYR A 264 -20.32 5.87 -6.09
N SER A 265 -19.98 4.59 -5.90
CA SER A 265 -20.96 3.57 -5.59
C SER A 265 -21.66 3.97 -4.30
N TRP A 266 -22.99 3.82 -4.24
CA TRP A 266 -23.75 4.04 -3.01
C TRP A 266 -23.20 3.20 -1.83
N HIS A 267 -22.54 2.08 -2.12
CA HIS A 267 -21.80 1.28 -1.14
C HIS A 267 -20.51 1.91 -0.60
N TYR A 268 -20.02 3.02 -1.18
CA TYR A 268 -18.69 3.59 -0.97
C TYR A 268 -18.85 5.11 -0.71
N ASN A 269 -19.14 5.50 0.54
CA ASN A 269 -19.19 6.92 0.92
C ASN A 269 -17.97 7.27 1.81
N PRO A 270 -16.94 7.95 1.26
CA PRO A 270 -15.68 8.22 1.95
C PRO A 270 -15.76 9.11 3.18
N ILE A 271 -16.84 9.86 3.37
CA ILE A 271 -17.09 10.68 4.57
C ILE A 271 -17.39 9.81 5.80
N ASN A 272 -17.84 8.56 5.61
CA ASN A 272 -18.16 7.62 6.70
C ASN A 272 -17.10 6.51 6.93
N LEU A 273 -15.96 6.54 6.20
CA LEU A 273 -15.01 5.41 6.04
C LEU A 273 -13.97 5.25 7.16
N GLY A 274 -14.36 5.44 8.42
CA GLY A 274 -13.58 4.85 9.51
C GLY A 274 -13.90 3.36 9.61
N ALA A 275 -12.95 2.54 9.18
CA ALA A 275 -12.96 1.08 9.27
C ALA A 275 -13.92 0.29 8.35
N GLY A 276 -14.49 0.94 7.33
CA GLY A 276 -15.36 0.31 6.31
C GLY A 276 -14.66 -0.41 5.17
N MET A 277 -13.41 -0.79 5.37
CA MET A 277 -12.66 -1.67 4.46
C MET A 277 -12.61 -3.06 5.04
N LEU A 278 -13.77 -3.69 5.16
CA LEU A 278 -13.75 -5.14 5.06
C LEU A 278 -14.12 -5.46 3.63
N PRO A 279 -13.20 -6.04 2.83
CA PRO A 279 -13.66 -6.98 1.81
C PRO A 279 -14.74 -7.83 2.48
N THR A 280 -15.90 -7.98 1.87
CA THR A 280 -16.82 -9.02 2.29
C THR A 280 -16.00 -10.30 2.28
N GLN A 281 -15.60 -10.78 3.45
CA GLN A 281 -14.83 -12.01 3.52
C GLN A 281 -15.69 -13.22 3.16
N ASP A 282 -17.01 -13.00 3.06
CA ASP A 282 -17.96 -13.84 2.36
C ASP A 282 -17.53 -14.14 0.90
N THR A 283 -16.65 -13.30 0.34
CA THR A 283 -15.93 -13.49 -0.92
C THR A 283 -14.43 -13.21 -0.77
N ILE A 284 -13.75 -13.77 0.25
CA ILE A 284 -12.32 -14.11 0.09
C ILE A 284 -12.28 -15.06 -1.11
N GLY A 285 -12.04 -14.55 -2.32
CA GLY A 285 -12.20 -15.40 -3.50
C GLY A 285 -12.49 -14.76 -4.85
N THR A 286 -12.93 -13.49 -4.95
CA THR A 286 -13.38 -12.98 -6.26
C THR A 286 -12.35 -12.12 -7.01
N ASN A 287 -11.36 -11.51 -6.35
CA ASN A 287 -10.44 -10.56 -7.01
C ASN A 287 -8.92 -10.83 -6.87
N GLY A 288 -8.47 -12.04 -6.51
CA GLY A 288 -7.08 -12.51 -6.73
C GLY A 288 -5.93 -11.72 -6.06
N ARG A 289 -4.78 -12.36 -5.83
CA ARG A 289 -3.56 -11.65 -5.41
C ARG A 289 -3.16 -10.71 -6.55
N ILE A 290 -3.21 -9.39 -6.35
CA ILE A 290 -2.91 -8.39 -7.40
C ILE A 290 -1.76 -7.44 -7.06
N ASP A 291 -1.35 -7.40 -5.79
CA ASP A 291 -0.21 -6.64 -5.31
C ASP A 291 1.02 -7.54 -5.21
N TYR A 292 2.16 -7.06 -5.70
CA TYR A 292 3.36 -7.88 -5.85
C TYR A 292 4.63 -7.14 -5.47
N VAL A 293 5.60 -7.91 -4.98
CA VAL A 293 7.02 -7.58 -5.05
C VAL A 293 7.72 -8.65 -5.90
N PHE A 294 8.25 -8.22 -7.04
CA PHE A 294 9.12 -9.01 -7.91
C PHE A 294 10.58 -8.65 -7.68
N ALA A 295 11.43 -9.67 -7.61
CA ALA A 295 12.87 -9.51 -7.51
C ALA A 295 13.58 -10.17 -8.69
N ARG A 296 14.67 -9.57 -9.17
CA ARG A 296 15.52 -10.18 -10.19
C ARG A 296 16.98 -9.89 -9.92
N GLY A 297 17.82 -10.89 -10.10
CA GLY A 297 19.27 -10.78 -9.96
C GLY A 297 19.83 -12.09 -9.42
N ASN A 298 21.04 -12.46 -9.85
CA ASN A 298 21.69 -13.69 -9.40
C ASN A 298 22.10 -13.67 -7.93
N ARG A 299 22.04 -12.50 -7.29
CA ARG A 299 22.43 -12.27 -5.90
C ARG A 299 21.26 -12.01 -4.96
N ILE A 300 20.03 -11.98 -5.47
CA ILE A 300 18.86 -11.76 -4.62
C ILE A 300 18.30 -13.12 -4.19
N ARG A 301 18.19 -13.32 -2.88
CA ARG A 301 17.51 -14.46 -2.27
C ARG A 301 16.34 -13.98 -1.44
N VAL A 302 15.16 -14.55 -1.68
CA VAL A 302 13.99 -14.29 -0.85
C VAL A 302 14.12 -15.08 0.44
N LEU A 303 14.00 -14.40 1.58
CA LEU A 303 14.06 -15.02 2.90
C LEU A 303 12.68 -15.19 3.53
N ALA A 304 11.79 -14.22 3.31
CA ALA A 304 10.41 -14.25 3.74
C ALA A 304 9.58 -13.27 2.90
N SER A 305 8.28 -13.53 2.81
CA SER A 305 7.31 -12.60 2.24
C SER A 305 5.99 -12.77 2.96
N THR A 306 5.49 -11.72 3.60
CA THR A 306 4.32 -11.78 4.49
C THR A 306 3.29 -10.76 4.03
N VAL A 307 2.02 -11.17 4.02
CA VAL A 307 0.92 -10.24 3.81
C VAL A 307 0.68 -9.46 5.10
N MET A 308 0.81 -8.14 5.04
CA MET A 308 0.68 -7.25 6.18
C MET A 308 -0.67 -6.54 6.15
N PHE A 309 -1.06 -6.02 7.31
CA PHE A 309 -2.30 -5.28 7.51
C PHE A 309 -3.54 -6.15 7.27
N THR A 310 -3.46 -7.45 7.60
CA THR A 310 -4.59 -8.38 7.47
C THR A 310 -5.62 -8.25 8.60
N HIS A 311 -5.41 -7.28 9.48
CA HIS A 311 -6.31 -6.92 10.55
C HIS A 311 -6.31 -5.40 10.80
N PRO A 312 -7.34 -4.85 11.47
CA PRO A 312 -7.36 -3.45 11.85
C PRO A 312 -6.17 -3.09 12.74
N TYR A 313 -5.40 -2.10 12.32
CA TYR A 313 -4.32 -1.50 13.08
C TYR A 313 -4.87 -0.35 13.92
N ASN A 314 -4.74 -0.41 15.24
CA ASN A 314 -5.37 0.55 16.16
C ASN A 314 -6.87 0.77 15.90
N GLY A 315 -7.56 -0.31 15.49
CA GLY A 315 -9.00 -0.32 15.23
C GLY A 315 -9.44 0.34 13.92
N PHE A 316 -8.55 0.48 12.95
CA PHE A 316 -8.90 0.85 11.57
C PHE A 316 -8.06 0.07 10.56
N TRP A 317 -8.54 -0.08 9.34
CA TRP A 317 -7.79 -0.70 8.25
C TRP A 317 -6.76 0.27 7.67
N MET A 318 -5.57 -0.22 7.38
CA MET A 318 -4.47 0.59 6.87
C MET A 318 -4.69 1.05 5.43
N SER A 319 -5.41 0.23 4.65
CA SER A 319 -5.80 0.46 3.26
C SER A 319 -6.92 -0.55 2.93
N ASP A 320 -7.55 -0.41 1.77
CA ASP A 320 -8.39 -1.47 1.20
C ASP A 320 -7.56 -2.54 0.49
N HIS A 321 -6.25 -2.32 0.35
CA HIS A 321 -5.24 -3.31 0.01
C HIS A 321 -4.51 -3.81 1.26
N TYR A 322 -4.13 -5.09 1.26
CA TYR A 322 -3.09 -5.57 2.16
C TYR A 322 -1.71 -5.16 1.65
N GLY A 323 -0.75 -5.00 2.56
CA GLY A 323 0.64 -4.75 2.19
C GLY A 323 1.38 -6.06 1.91
N VAL A 324 2.43 -6.01 1.10
CA VAL A 324 3.37 -7.13 0.93
C VAL A 324 4.72 -6.74 1.54
N LEU A 325 5.09 -7.39 2.65
CA LEU A 325 6.39 -7.21 3.28
C LEU A 325 7.33 -8.34 2.90
N THR A 326 8.33 -8.04 2.10
CA THR A 326 9.35 -8.99 1.69
C THR A 326 10.68 -8.73 2.38
N THR A 327 11.29 -9.78 2.91
CA THR A 327 12.66 -9.77 3.41
C THR A 327 13.59 -10.47 2.42
N LEU A 328 14.60 -9.74 1.95
CA LEU A 328 15.54 -10.19 0.92
C LEU A 328 16.96 -10.22 1.48
N ALA A 329 17.74 -11.24 1.11
CA ALA A 329 19.18 -11.24 1.25
C ALA A 329 19.83 -10.89 -0.09
N LEU A 330 20.91 -10.11 -0.01
CA LEU A 330 21.85 -9.93 -1.11
C LEU A 330 23.13 -10.71 -0.82
N ASP A 331 23.65 -11.36 -1.88
CA ASP A 331 24.80 -12.25 -1.88
C ASP A 331 24.55 -13.64 -1.24
N ASP A 332 25.52 -14.56 -1.41
CA ASP A 332 25.51 -15.94 -0.88
C ASP A 332 25.66 -16.03 0.64
N ALA A 333 25.40 -14.94 1.33
CA ALA A 333 25.45 -14.94 2.76
C ALA A 333 24.45 -15.94 3.33
N GLN A 334 24.99 -16.85 4.15
CA GLN A 334 24.24 -17.79 4.97
C GLN A 334 23.58 -17.02 6.11
N VAL A 335 22.55 -16.25 5.76
CA VAL A 335 21.67 -15.62 6.73
C VAL A 335 20.53 -16.57 7.02
N ALA A 336 20.29 -16.81 8.31
CA ALA A 336 19.12 -17.52 8.78
C ALA A 336 17.85 -16.83 8.25
N ALA A 337 16.91 -17.62 7.74
CA ALA A 337 15.62 -17.08 7.34
C ALA A 337 14.92 -16.50 8.58
N PRO A 338 14.36 -15.29 8.51
CA PRO A 338 13.48 -14.79 9.56
C PRO A 338 12.19 -15.64 9.59
N PRO A 339 11.34 -15.46 10.61
CA PRO A 339 9.98 -15.97 10.55
C PRO A 339 9.33 -15.57 9.21
N ASN A 340 8.70 -16.53 8.55
CA ASN A 340 8.01 -16.36 7.28
C ASN A 340 6.54 -16.74 7.45
N PRO A 341 5.77 -15.97 8.23
CA PRO A 341 4.34 -16.19 8.36
C PRO A 341 3.61 -15.84 7.07
N LEU A 342 2.43 -16.43 6.84
CA LEU A 342 1.59 -16.09 5.70
C LEU A 342 1.04 -14.66 5.86
N THR A 343 0.67 -14.30 7.08
CA THR A 343 0.11 -12.99 7.41
C THR A 343 0.72 -12.42 8.67
N ASP A 344 0.52 -11.13 8.93
CA ASP A 344 0.94 -10.47 10.17
C ASP A 344 0.17 -10.92 11.44
N SER A 345 -0.76 -11.86 11.31
CA SER A 345 -1.41 -12.54 12.42
C SER A 345 -1.67 -14.02 12.11
N ASP A 346 -0.68 -14.89 12.37
CA ASP A 346 -0.79 -16.35 12.11
C ASP A 346 -1.95 -17.05 12.86
N ASP A 347 -2.48 -16.44 13.93
CA ASP A 347 -3.49 -17.03 14.81
C ASP A 347 -4.94 -16.69 14.45
N VAL A 348 -5.19 -15.89 13.42
CA VAL A 348 -6.52 -15.34 13.18
C VAL A 348 -6.85 -15.41 11.71
N VAL A 349 -7.60 -16.45 11.30
CA VAL A 349 -8.56 -16.27 10.20
C VAL A 349 -9.32 -14.99 10.57
N PRO A 350 -9.18 -13.89 9.82
CA PRO A 350 -9.70 -12.61 10.27
C PRO A 350 -11.16 -12.79 10.66
N ALA A 351 -11.52 -12.41 11.87
CA ALA A 351 -12.89 -12.54 12.32
C ALA A 351 -13.75 -11.71 11.34
N LEU A 352 -14.62 -12.37 10.59
CA LEU A 352 -15.40 -11.78 9.51
C LEU A 352 -16.10 -10.53 10.03
N THR A 353 -15.99 -9.41 9.32
CA THR A 353 -16.95 -8.33 9.54
C THR A 353 -18.26 -8.75 8.92
N LYS A 354 -19.33 -8.48 9.65
CA LYS A 354 -20.68 -8.66 9.14
C LYS A 354 -21.20 -7.36 8.57
N VAL A 355 -21.82 -7.47 7.41
CA VAL A 355 -22.61 -6.41 6.82
C VAL A 355 -24.06 -6.61 7.26
N LEU A 356 -24.59 -5.64 7.99
CA LEU A 356 -26.00 -5.54 8.32
C LEU A 356 -26.64 -4.57 7.32
N GLU A 357 -27.51 -5.08 6.47
CA GLU A 357 -28.34 -4.25 5.61
C GLU A 357 -29.63 -3.89 6.36
N VAL A 358 -29.92 -2.60 6.48
CA VAL A 358 -31.14 -2.07 7.09
C VAL A 358 -32.08 -1.67 5.96
N THR A 359 -33.30 -2.18 5.92
CA THR A 359 -34.28 -1.94 4.84
C THR A 359 -35.61 -1.51 5.46
N ASP A 360 -36.52 -0.93 4.67
CA ASP A 360 -37.87 -0.58 5.14
C ASP A 360 -38.60 -1.78 5.76
N SER A 361 -38.35 -2.99 5.25
CA SER A 361 -38.96 -4.22 5.79
C SER A 361 -38.52 -4.54 7.23
N HIS A 362 -37.37 -4.04 7.69
CA HIS A 362 -36.97 -4.20 9.08
C HIS A 362 -37.78 -3.32 10.03
N PHE A 363 -38.32 -2.20 9.53
CA PHE A 363 -39.22 -1.30 10.27
C PHE A 363 -40.70 -1.54 9.97
N ALA A 364 -41.05 -2.32 8.93
CA ALA A 364 -42.44 -2.61 8.57
C ALA A 364 -43.35 -3.09 9.73
N PRO A 365 -42.87 -3.84 10.74
CA PRO A 365 -43.68 -4.16 11.92
C PRO A 365 -44.14 -2.93 12.73
N CYS A 366 -43.47 -1.79 12.58
CA CYS A 366 -43.67 -0.55 13.32
C CYS A 366 -44.59 0.46 12.64
N GLU A 367 -45.02 0.23 11.39
CA GLU A 367 -45.92 1.16 10.66
C GLU A 367 -47.25 1.47 11.36
N LYS A 368 -47.54 0.84 12.51
CA LYS A 368 -48.74 1.03 13.34
C LYS A 368 -48.50 1.67 14.70
N GLU A 369 -47.25 1.83 15.15
CA GLU A 369 -46.88 2.34 16.48
C GLU A 369 -45.69 3.29 16.38
N ILE A 370 -45.78 4.47 16.99
CA ILE A 370 -44.65 5.41 17.10
C ILE A 370 -43.76 4.91 18.25
N ASP A 371 -42.44 4.90 18.06
CA ASP A 371 -41.42 4.47 19.03
C ASP A 371 -41.43 2.95 19.30
N CYS A 372 -41.45 2.16 18.23
CA CYS A 372 -41.32 0.71 18.37
C CYS A 372 -39.87 0.29 18.71
N ASP A 373 -39.71 -0.76 19.53
CA ASP A 373 -38.43 -1.43 19.76
C ASP A 373 -38.48 -2.83 19.12
N LEU A 374 -37.67 -3.05 18.08
CA LEU A 374 -37.54 -4.36 17.43
C LEU A 374 -36.17 -4.97 17.70
N GLU A 375 -36.13 -6.27 17.96
CA GLU A 375 -34.87 -7.03 17.90
C GLU A 375 -34.60 -7.45 16.47
N LEU A 376 -33.42 -7.10 15.95
CA LEU A 376 -32.94 -7.67 14.69
C LEU A 376 -32.82 -9.19 14.84
N PRO A 377 -33.33 -9.99 13.88
CA PRO A 377 -33.30 -11.44 13.98
C PRO A 377 -31.86 -11.88 14.24
N ALA A 378 -31.63 -12.41 15.46
CA ALA A 378 -30.33 -12.75 15.98
C ALA A 378 -29.70 -13.89 15.19
N GLN A 379 -29.12 -13.58 14.04
CA GLN A 379 -28.09 -14.41 13.44
C GLN A 379 -26.84 -14.21 14.29
N GLY A 380 -26.79 -14.87 15.45
CA GLY A 380 -25.74 -14.74 16.47
C GLY A 380 -24.41 -14.26 15.89
N LEU A 381 -24.18 -12.95 15.98
CA LEU A 381 -23.04 -12.27 15.41
C LEU A 381 -21.86 -12.51 16.36
N ILE A 382 -21.38 -13.76 16.34
CA ILE A 382 -20.32 -14.28 17.20
C ILE A 382 -19.01 -14.20 16.41
N ALA A 383 -17.99 -13.64 17.05
CA ALA A 383 -16.63 -13.51 16.50
C ALA A 383 -16.53 -12.53 15.32
N MET A 384 -16.91 -11.27 15.57
CA MET A 384 -16.68 -10.17 14.63
C MET A 384 -15.67 -9.19 15.22
N ARG A 385 -14.74 -8.67 14.40
CA ARG A 385 -13.86 -7.54 14.77
C ARG A 385 -14.46 -6.17 14.40
N GLY A 386 -15.51 -6.18 13.59
CA GLY A 386 -16.27 -5.00 13.22
C GLY A 386 -17.64 -5.35 12.65
N ILE A 387 -18.47 -4.34 12.46
CA ILE A 387 -19.75 -4.43 11.75
C ILE A 387 -19.85 -3.27 10.76
N ALA A 388 -20.38 -3.51 9.57
CA ALA A 388 -20.80 -2.49 8.64
C ALA A 388 -22.32 -2.44 8.62
N VAL A 389 -22.90 -1.26 8.79
CA VAL A 389 -24.34 -1.04 8.67
C VAL A 389 -24.59 -0.27 7.37
N VAL A 390 -25.40 -0.84 6.49
CA VAL A 390 -25.78 -0.26 5.20
C VAL A 390 -27.25 0.14 5.27
N ASN A 391 -27.54 1.42 5.08
CA ASN A 391 -28.89 1.93 4.95
C ASN A 391 -29.42 1.65 3.53
N LYS A 392 -30.35 0.73 3.40
CA LYS A 392 -31.18 0.46 2.22
C LYS A 392 -32.66 0.84 2.44
N SER A 393 -33.01 1.45 3.57
CA SER A 393 -34.33 2.05 3.74
C SER A 393 -34.45 3.34 2.92
N GLY A 394 -35.69 3.73 2.65
CA GLY A 394 -35.99 5.03 2.03
C GLY A 394 -35.67 6.21 2.95
N ASP A 395 -35.65 5.97 4.26
CA ASP A 395 -35.42 6.99 5.28
C ASP A 395 -33.97 7.02 5.78
N LYS A 396 -33.61 8.17 6.34
CA LYS A 396 -32.35 8.35 7.06
C LYS A 396 -32.38 7.57 8.38
N ILE A 397 -31.25 6.94 8.72
CA ILE A 397 -31.09 6.22 9.98
C ILE A 397 -29.91 6.76 10.80
N HIS A 398 -30.00 6.62 12.11
CA HIS A 398 -28.95 6.91 13.08
C HIS A 398 -28.49 5.61 13.73
N VAL A 399 -27.22 5.27 13.55
CA VAL A 399 -26.62 4.06 14.10
C VAL A 399 -25.79 4.42 15.32
N LYS A 400 -25.93 3.66 16.40
CA LYS A 400 -25.16 3.80 17.64
C LYS A 400 -24.69 2.44 18.13
N ILE A 401 -23.41 2.37 18.50
CA ILE A 401 -22.76 1.24 19.15
C ILE A 401 -22.41 1.65 20.58
N SER A 402 -22.81 0.84 21.55
CA SER A 402 -22.43 0.99 22.97
C SER A 402 -21.79 -0.31 23.46
N GLY A 403 -20.85 -0.24 24.41
CA GLY A 403 -20.20 -1.45 24.93
C GLY A 403 -18.98 -1.16 25.81
N PRO A 404 -18.28 -2.21 26.27
CA PRO A 404 -17.16 -2.11 27.20
C PRO A 404 -15.89 -1.49 26.58
N ALA A 405 -15.83 -1.32 25.26
CA ALA A 405 -14.69 -0.72 24.56
C ALA A 405 -15.11 0.38 23.58
N ARG A 406 -14.11 0.94 22.88
CA ARG A 406 -14.29 2.05 21.94
C ARG A 406 -14.61 1.53 20.54
N ALA A 407 -15.69 2.03 19.96
CA ALA A 407 -15.94 1.94 18.53
C ALA A 407 -15.20 3.08 17.81
N LEU A 408 -14.45 2.75 16.76
CA LEU A 408 -13.78 3.72 15.90
C LEU A 408 -14.49 3.82 14.54
N PRO A 409 -14.51 5.02 13.92
CA PRO A 409 -13.90 6.27 14.40
C PRO A 409 -14.76 6.97 15.47
N SER A 410 -16.04 6.59 15.53
CA SER A 410 -17.08 7.13 16.41
C SER A 410 -18.02 6.00 16.84
N PRO A 411 -18.59 6.04 18.05
CA PRO A 411 -19.63 5.11 18.48
C PRO A 411 -20.99 5.36 17.82
N SER A 412 -21.11 6.35 16.94
CA SER A 412 -22.36 6.62 16.23
C SER A 412 -22.14 7.24 14.87
N SER A 413 -23.08 7.02 13.96
CA SER A 413 -23.12 7.60 12.61
C SER A 413 -24.56 7.87 12.15
N SER A 414 -24.73 8.76 11.18
CA SER A 414 -26.03 9.06 10.55
C SER A 414 -25.94 8.75 9.06
N LEU A 415 -26.84 7.92 8.56
CA LEU A 415 -26.79 7.34 7.21
C LEU A 415 -28.06 7.73 6.45
N ASP A 416 -27.92 8.47 5.35
CA ASP A 416 -29.01 8.68 4.40
C ASP A 416 -29.25 7.39 3.59
N ALA A 417 -30.36 7.32 2.84
CA ALA A 417 -30.68 6.16 2.01
C ALA A 417 -29.52 5.84 1.04
N GLY A 418 -29.10 4.58 1.02
CA GLY A 418 -27.96 4.10 0.26
C GLY A 418 -26.61 4.25 0.95
N HIS A 419 -26.47 4.99 2.05
CA HIS A 419 -25.19 5.17 2.74
C HIS A 419 -24.85 4.01 3.68
N ALA A 420 -23.56 3.86 4.00
CA ALA A 420 -23.07 2.89 4.98
C ALA A 420 -22.16 3.55 6.02
N SER A 421 -21.99 2.90 7.17
CA SER A 421 -20.95 3.19 8.16
C SER A 421 -20.47 1.92 8.82
N SER A 422 -19.21 1.93 9.23
CA SER A 422 -18.57 0.78 9.86
C SER A 422 -18.07 1.13 11.25
N PHE A 423 -18.05 0.12 12.08
CA PHE A 423 -17.65 0.21 13.47
C PHE A 423 -16.66 -0.91 13.74
N VAL A 424 -15.49 -0.57 14.26
CA VAL A 424 -14.50 -1.55 14.70
C VAL A 424 -14.41 -1.60 16.21
N PHE A 425 -14.31 -2.81 16.73
CA PHE A 425 -14.24 -3.11 18.15
C PHE A 425 -12.79 -3.33 18.55
N THR A 426 -12.29 -2.53 19.49
CA THR A 426 -10.88 -2.61 19.92
C THR A 426 -10.62 -3.72 20.93
N GLN A 427 -11.67 -4.32 21.52
CA GLN A 427 -11.54 -5.37 22.54
C GLN A 427 -12.73 -6.36 22.47
N PRO A 428 -12.53 -7.62 22.89
CA PRO A 428 -13.62 -8.58 23.09
C PRO A 428 -14.67 -8.08 24.06
N GLY A 429 -15.93 -8.41 23.83
CA GLY A 429 -17.04 -7.97 24.69
C GLY A 429 -18.41 -8.08 24.03
N ASN A 430 -19.44 -7.76 24.80
CA ASN A 430 -20.79 -7.59 24.29
C ASN A 430 -21.01 -6.11 23.96
N TYR A 431 -21.50 -5.82 22.76
CA TYR A 431 -21.85 -4.47 22.33
C TYR A 431 -23.32 -4.43 21.94
N ASP A 432 -23.96 -3.29 22.17
CA ASP A 432 -25.33 -3.01 21.76
C ASP A 432 -25.30 -2.11 20.53
N LEU A 433 -25.85 -2.61 19.44
CA LEU A 433 -26.15 -1.86 18.24
C LEU A 433 -27.60 -1.39 18.30
N VAL A 434 -27.78 -0.08 18.16
CA VAL A 434 -29.09 0.56 18.05
C VAL A 434 -29.14 1.32 16.73
N VAL A 435 -30.19 1.10 15.94
CA VAL A 435 -30.47 1.83 14.71
C VAL A 435 -31.81 2.54 14.87
N HIS A 436 -31.81 3.86 14.85
CA HIS A 436 -33.02 4.67 14.87
C HIS A 436 -33.34 5.17 13.47
N ASP A 437 -34.61 5.25 13.09
CA ASP A 437 -35.01 6.05 11.93
C ASP A 437 -35.35 7.50 12.33
N VAL A 438 -35.90 8.28 11.39
CA VAL A 438 -36.30 9.67 11.63
C VAL A 438 -37.61 9.84 12.38
N VAL A 439 -38.44 8.80 12.49
CA VAL A 439 -39.73 8.85 13.18
C VAL A 439 -39.67 8.34 14.62
N GLY A 440 -38.52 7.79 15.04
CA GLY A 440 -38.24 7.38 16.42
C GLY A 440 -38.18 5.88 16.63
N ASP A 441 -38.48 5.10 15.59
CA ASP A 441 -38.46 3.64 15.64
C ASP A 441 -37.03 3.14 15.79
N SER A 442 -36.84 2.08 16.57
CA SER A 442 -35.51 1.58 16.88
C SER A 442 -35.34 0.07 16.73
N LEU A 443 -34.22 -0.31 16.12
CA LEU A 443 -33.77 -1.69 15.96
C LEU A 443 -32.60 -1.94 16.90
N HIS A 444 -32.67 -3.00 17.71
CA HIS A 444 -31.64 -3.41 18.65
C HIS A 444 -30.98 -4.71 18.22
N ALA A 445 -29.67 -4.81 18.39
CA ALA A 445 -28.92 -6.05 18.25
C ALA A 445 -27.78 -6.13 19.27
N THR A 446 -27.62 -7.27 19.93
CA THR A 446 -26.43 -7.56 20.73
C THR A 446 -25.36 -8.22 19.87
N LEU A 447 -24.18 -7.61 19.80
CA LEU A 447 -23.00 -8.08 19.09
C LEU A 447 -22.04 -8.75 20.08
N ARG A 448 -21.56 -9.97 19.77
CA ARG A 448 -20.60 -10.70 20.62
C ARG A 448 -19.22 -10.75 19.96
N VAL A 449 -18.36 -9.83 20.34
CA VAL A 449 -16.97 -9.70 19.87
C VAL A 449 -16.09 -10.64 20.70
N ARG A 450 -15.30 -11.49 20.04
CA ARG A 450 -14.40 -12.46 20.67
C ARG A 450 -12.95 -12.11 20.48
#